data_AF-A0A512CEC5-F1
#
_entry.id   AF-A0A512CEC5-F1
#
_cell.length_a   1.000
_cell.length_b   1.000
_cell.length_c   1.000
_cell.angle_alpha   90.00
_cell.angle_beta   90.00
_cell.angle_gamma   90.00
#
_symmetry.space_group_name_H-M   'P 1'
#
loop_
_entity.id
_entity.type
_entity.pdbx_description
1 polymer ?
#
loop_
_entity_poly.entity_id
_entity_poly.type
_entity_poly.pdbx_seq_one_letter_code
_entity_poly.pdbx_strand_id
1 'polypeptide(L)'
;MGLRIKIEDPVVDEKDNKMRINSVNIMSKSIPFQLLFLLYLTFSSLPAEAVAFDPLVKAKKIVLIAGPKSHGPKAHEYIKSVRLMKTMLDNSNVEGIATEIHFNGWPEDPLTLEDADLILYISDGRDGPLFDEVPFMTNDRMEVMKRQMDRGCGLSLIHFSTFASDEMGEKVLDWGGGYFDWQDDQGERNWYSAIKTMESELVFPNADHPILSGLQPFKLKDEYYYNIRFQDPDNRLKGIAELPALGGREEGGNTVAWAVERQDGGRGFSTTMGHFYSNWKNANYRKMILNGIVWAAGADVPTSGVEAKFYEDEEVTQHLYQKSRKALLLTGNHHPAHPWQETSPLIKSAIESNSDFYVDISTNIENLSQYDLDDYDALILNYANWEDPNQLSDKSKDSFVNYLNQGGGLMVLHFANGAFHSSLPNAGESDWPEYREIVRRIWDHDADSGHDKYGEFSVHISNSKHPITSGVKDFSTFDELYFNQKGDQPIVPLFSARSTVTGKDEPLAWVYNYGEGRVFQTLLGHDAKSFSTPEFQQILSNAINWVGRDND
;
A
#
# COMPACT_ATOMS: atom_id res chain seq x y z
N MET A 1 0.31 -14.55 -38.72
CA MET A 1 -0.86 -14.65 -39.61
C MET A 1 -2.03 -14.08 -38.83
N GLY A 2 -2.40 -12.83 -39.09
CA GLY A 2 -3.30 -12.06 -38.21
C GLY A 2 -4.77 -12.42 -38.40
N LEU A 3 -5.50 -12.61 -37.29
CA LEU A 3 -6.96 -12.61 -37.27
C LEU A 3 -7.45 -11.15 -37.35
N ARG A 4 -8.21 -10.81 -38.40
CA ARG A 4 -9.00 -9.58 -38.45
C ARG A 4 -10.43 -9.89 -38.03
N ILE A 5 -10.87 -9.29 -36.94
CA ILE A 5 -12.27 -9.23 -36.53
C ILE A 5 -12.86 -7.98 -37.20
N LYS A 6 -13.95 -8.14 -37.95
CA LYS A 6 -14.70 -7.04 -38.55
C LYS A 6 -15.97 -6.85 -37.72
N ILE A 7 -16.08 -5.73 -37.02
CA ILE A 7 -17.29 -5.33 -36.30
C ILE A 7 -18.08 -4.43 -37.25
N GLU A 8 -19.37 -4.74 -37.49
CA GLU A 8 -20.28 -3.86 -38.23
C GLU A 8 -21.07 -3.00 -37.24
N ASP A 9 -21.30 -1.74 -37.61
CA ASP A 9 -21.96 -0.74 -36.77
C ASP A 9 -23.42 -1.09 -36.47
N PRO A 10 -23.94 -0.76 -35.27
CA PRO A 10 -25.33 -1.02 -34.90
C PRO A 10 -26.30 -0.09 -35.65
N VAL A 11 -27.40 -0.65 -36.16
CA VAL A 11 -28.55 0.09 -36.70
C VAL A 11 -29.58 0.27 -35.58
N VAL A 12 -29.99 1.52 -35.34
CA VAL A 12 -31.07 1.89 -34.41
C VAL A 12 -32.40 1.89 -35.18
N ASP A 13 -33.37 1.10 -34.74
CA ASP A 13 -34.76 1.16 -35.23
C ASP A 13 -35.59 2.04 -34.29
N GLU A 14 -36.17 3.11 -34.83
CA GLU A 14 -36.68 4.28 -34.10
C GLU A 14 -38.07 4.08 -33.46
N LYS A 15 -38.50 2.84 -33.19
CA LYS A 15 -39.88 2.59 -32.70
C LYS A 15 -40.05 1.78 -31.42
N ASP A 16 -39.04 1.10 -30.90
CA ASP A 16 -39.18 0.38 -29.62
C ASP A 16 -37.82 0.33 -28.90
N ASN A 17 -37.69 1.12 -27.83
CA ASN A 17 -36.47 1.35 -27.06
C ASN A 17 -35.99 0.10 -26.29
N LYS A 18 -35.55 -0.95 -26.99
CA LYS A 18 -34.95 -2.18 -26.45
C LYS A 18 -33.75 -2.63 -27.28
N MET A 19 -32.58 -2.69 -26.65
CA MET A 19 -31.35 -3.21 -27.25
C MET A 19 -31.44 -4.75 -27.37
N ARG A 20 -31.39 -5.29 -28.60
CA ARG A 20 -31.26 -6.73 -28.86
C ARG A 20 -29.88 -7.02 -29.44
N ILE A 21 -29.09 -7.83 -28.73
CA ILE A 21 -27.82 -8.35 -29.23
C ILE A 21 -28.13 -9.55 -30.13
N ASN A 22 -27.72 -9.48 -31.40
CA ASN A 22 -27.80 -10.62 -32.32
C ASN A 22 -26.66 -11.62 -32.01
N SER A 23 -27.02 -12.90 -32.00
CA SER A 23 -26.17 -14.06 -31.74
C SER A 23 -24.85 -14.08 -32.53
N VAL A 24 -23.76 -14.42 -31.86
CA VAL A 24 -22.42 -14.65 -32.46
C VAL A 24 -22.40 -16.03 -33.14
N ASN A 25 -22.15 -16.06 -34.45
CA ASN A 25 -21.93 -17.30 -35.21
C ASN A 25 -20.43 -17.63 -35.23
N ILE A 26 -20.02 -18.69 -34.52
CA ILE A 26 -18.67 -19.25 -34.61
C ILE A 26 -18.73 -20.42 -35.61
N MET A 27 -18.14 -20.24 -36.80
CA MET A 27 -17.90 -21.36 -37.73
C MET A 27 -16.77 -22.24 -37.19
N SER A 28 -17.10 -23.41 -36.64
CA SER A 28 -16.13 -24.48 -36.38
C SER A 28 -15.87 -25.26 -37.67
N LYS A 29 -14.59 -25.36 -38.08
CA LYS A 29 -14.19 -26.32 -39.10
C LYS A 29 -13.96 -27.68 -38.44
N SER A 30 -14.79 -28.63 -38.84
CA SER A 30 -14.75 -30.05 -38.48
C SER A 30 -13.48 -30.72 -39.02
N ILE A 31 -12.75 -31.44 -38.18
CA ILE A 31 -11.71 -32.40 -38.57
C ILE A 31 -12.35 -33.80 -38.48
N PRO A 32 -12.28 -34.65 -39.51
CA PRO A 32 -13.01 -35.90 -39.53
C PRO A 32 -12.35 -36.97 -38.65
N PHE A 33 -13.19 -37.58 -37.84
CA PHE A 33 -12.98 -38.80 -37.07
C PHE A 33 -12.95 -39.98 -38.05
N GLN A 34 -11.79 -40.61 -38.30
CA GLN A 34 -11.67 -42.00 -38.74
C GLN A 34 -10.21 -42.42 -38.95
N LEU A 35 -9.75 -43.36 -38.12
CA LEU A 35 -8.73 -44.40 -38.33
C LEU A 35 -7.88 -44.58 -37.07
N LEU A 36 -8.43 -45.31 -36.10
CA LEU A 36 -7.61 -45.99 -35.10
C LEU A 36 -8.20 -47.38 -34.85
N PHE A 37 -7.72 -48.36 -35.61
CA PHE A 37 -7.76 -49.75 -35.19
C PHE A 37 -6.64 -50.52 -35.89
N LEU A 38 -5.92 -51.31 -35.09
CA LEU A 38 -4.86 -52.27 -35.42
C LEU A 38 -3.47 -51.71 -35.76
N LEU A 39 -2.62 -51.65 -34.73
CA LEU A 39 -1.42 -52.49 -34.73
C LEU A 39 -0.99 -52.78 -33.28
N TYR A 40 -1.24 -54.01 -32.84
CA TYR A 40 -0.60 -54.62 -31.67
C TYR A 40 0.60 -55.43 -32.19
N LEU A 41 1.63 -55.57 -31.33
CA LEU A 41 2.87 -56.37 -31.49
C LEU A 41 3.94 -55.62 -32.30
N THR A 42 5.12 -55.25 -31.80
CA THR A 42 5.99 -55.89 -30.80
C THR A 42 6.96 -54.85 -30.20
N PHE A 43 6.98 -54.63 -28.88
CA PHE A 43 8.20 -54.19 -28.19
C PHE A 43 8.25 -54.77 -26.77
N SER A 44 9.33 -55.52 -26.55
CA SER A 44 9.96 -56.00 -25.34
C SER A 44 9.51 -55.40 -24.00
N SER A 45 9.20 -56.32 -23.08
CA SER A 45 9.05 -56.15 -21.64
C SER A 45 10.24 -55.42 -21.00
N LEU A 46 10.01 -54.16 -20.61
CA LEU A 46 10.66 -53.54 -19.46
C LEU A 46 9.54 -53.20 -18.46
N PRO A 47 9.73 -53.42 -17.15
CA PRO A 47 8.74 -52.99 -16.17
C PRO A 47 8.64 -51.46 -16.24
N ALA A 48 7.49 -50.96 -16.66
CA ALA A 48 7.13 -49.56 -16.44
C ALA A 48 6.93 -49.40 -14.94
N GLU A 49 7.95 -48.93 -14.24
CA GLU A 49 7.74 -48.27 -12.96
C GLU A 49 6.80 -47.10 -13.23
N ALA A 50 5.56 -47.23 -12.77
CA ALA A 50 4.65 -46.12 -12.71
C ALA A 50 5.29 -45.09 -11.78
N VAL A 51 5.88 -44.05 -12.35
CA VAL A 51 6.21 -42.84 -11.62
C VAL A 51 4.88 -42.27 -11.16
N ALA A 52 4.52 -42.53 -9.92
CA ALA A 52 3.44 -41.81 -9.27
C ALA A 52 3.83 -40.34 -9.30
N PHE A 53 3.13 -39.55 -10.11
CA PHE A 53 3.15 -38.11 -9.93
C PHE A 53 2.52 -37.87 -8.56
N ASP A 54 3.35 -37.49 -7.60
CA ASP A 54 2.86 -36.92 -6.34
C ASP A 54 1.92 -35.77 -6.73
N PRO A 55 0.66 -35.74 -6.26
CA PRO A 55 -0.19 -34.58 -6.53
C PRO A 55 0.57 -33.35 -6.07
N LEU A 56 0.70 -32.35 -6.96
CA LEU A 56 1.27 -31.05 -6.61
C LEU A 56 0.62 -30.58 -5.32
N VAL A 57 1.37 -30.61 -4.21
CA VAL A 57 0.90 -30.09 -2.93
C VAL A 57 0.67 -28.60 -3.16
N LYS A 58 -0.61 -28.18 -3.12
CA LYS A 58 -0.96 -26.76 -3.27
C LYS A 58 -0.27 -26.00 -2.14
N ALA A 59 0.53 -25.00 -2.49
CA ALA A 59 1.16 -24.12 -1.51
C ALA A 59 0.08 -23.41 -0.68
N LYS A 60 0.35 -23.25 0.62
CA LYS A 60 -0.51 -22.53 1.56
C LYS A 60 -0.49 -21.03 1.28
N LYS A 61 -1.65 -20.47 0.95
CA LYS A 61 -1.77 -19.05 0.59
C LYS A 61 -1.93 -18.19 1.83
N ILE A 62 -0.98 -17.28 2.06
CA ILE A 62 -0.95 -16.37 3.21
C ILE A 62 -1.21 -14.95 2.70
N VAL A 63 -2.30 -14.36 3.14
CA VAL A 63 -2.72 -12.99 2.80
C VAL A 63 -2.40 -12.07 3.96
N LEU A 64 -1.48 -11.13 3.78
CA LEU A 64 -1.09 -10.15 4.79
C LEU A 64 -1.69 -8.78 4.45
N ILE A 65 -2.51 -8.22 5.33
CA ILE A 65 -3.26 -6.99 5.07
C ILE A 65 -2.84 -5.92 6.07
N ALA A 66 -2.30 -4.82 5.54
CA ALA A 66 -1.98 -3.63 6.31
C ALA A 66 -3.14 -2.62 6.25
N GLY A 67 -3.53 -2.09 7.41
CA GLY A 67 -4.40 -0.92 7.48
C GLY A 67 -3.74 0.35 6.92
N PRO A 68 -4.51 1.43 6.73
CA PRO A 68 -3.92 2.75 6.47
C PRO A 68 -3.05 3.18 7.65
N LYS A 69 -2.07 4.05 7.38
CA LYS A 69 -1.24 4.63 8.43
C LYS A 69 -2.03 5.65 9.24
N SER A 70 -1.87 5.59 10.56
CA SER A 70 -2.69 6.34 11.52
C SER A 70 -1.89 7.01 12.64
N HIS A 71 -0.62 6.66 12.77
CA HIS A 71 0.29 7.18 13.80
C HIS A 71 1.56 7.71 13.15
N GLY A 72 2.28 8.55 13.91
CA GLY A 72 3.53 9.14 13.48
C GLY A 72 4.63 8.09 13.17
N PRO A 73 5.80 8.56 12.72
CA PRO A 73 6.88 7.69 12.28
C PRO A 73 7.33 6.71 13.37
N LYS A 74 7.72 5.50 12.96
CA LYS A 74 8.34 4.44 13.78
C LYS A 74 7.41 3.69 14.74
N ALA A 75 6.17 4.16 14.89
CA ALA A 75 5.09 3.45 15.58
C ALA A 75 4.04 3.00 14.56
N HIS A 76 3.44 1.82 14.74
CA HIS A 76 2.34 1.34 13.89
C HIS A 76 2.70 1.41 12.39
N GLU A 77 3.90 0.93 12.05
CA GLU A 77 4.41 0.87 10.67
C GLU A 77 3.81 -0.33 9.94
N TYR A 78 2.48 -0.33 9.74
CA TYR A 78 1.72 -1.47 9.22
C TYR A 78 2.19 -1.92 7.84
N ILE A 79 2.28 -0.96 6.90
CA ILE A 79 2.71 -1.21 5.52
C ILE A 79 4.15 -1.76 5.50
N LYS A 80 5.08 -1.14 6.24
CA LYS A 80 6.46 -1.64 6.33
C LYS A 80 6.52 -3.04 6.95
N SER A 81 5.74 -3.29 8.00
CA SER A 81 5.73 -4.58 8.69
C SER A 81 5.24 -5.70 7.76
N VAL A 82 4.18 -5.46 6.97
CA VAL A 82 3.67 -6.43 6.00
C VAL A 82 4.67 -6.68 4.86
N ARG A 83 5.31 -5.63 4.33
CA ARG A 83 6.37 -5.77 3.32
C ARG A 83 7.55 -6.57 3.86
N LEU A 84 7.98 -6.28 5.08
CA LEU A 84 9.04 -7.02 5.74
C LEU A 84 8.62 -8.49 5.94
N MET A 85 7.43 -8.75 6.49
CA MET A 85 6.89 -10.11 6.71
C MET A 85 6.88 -10.93 5.44
N LYS A 86 6.34 -10.39 4.34
CA LYS A 86 6.39 -11.04 3.03
C LYS A 86 7.82 -11.35 2.60
N THR A 87 8.70 -10.36 2.67
CA THR A 87 10.11 -10.52 2.27
C THR A 87 10.78 -11.64 3.05
N MET A 88 10.58 -11.71 4.37
CA MET A 88 11.19 -12.78 5.15
C MET A 88 10.54 -14.15 4.96
N LEU A 89 9.22 -14.24 4.80
CA LEU A 89 8.57 -15.52 4.51
C LEU A 89 9.04 -16.09 3.17
N ASP A 90 9.05 -15.26 2.12
CA ASP A 90 9.45 -15.67 0.76
C ASP A 90 10.93 -16.05 0.65
N ASN A 91 11.77 -15.57 1.59
CA ASN A 91 13.20 -15.84 1.64
C ASN A 91 13.61 -16.64 2.89
N SER A 92 12.68 -17.41 3.45
CA SER A 92 12.92 -18.28 4.62
C SER A 92 13.25 -19.72 4.22
N ASN A 93 13.47 -20.56 5.23
CA ASN A 93 13.58 -22.02 5.10
C ASN A 93 12.21 -22.75 5.00
N VAL A 94 11.10 -22.04 4.85
CA VAL A 94 9.76 -22.63 4.77
C VAL A 94 9.39 -22.90 3.31
N GLU A 95 9.07 -24.16 3.01
CA GLU A 95 8.59 -24.58 1.70
C GLU A 95 7.06 -24.68 1.68
N GLY A 96 6.47 -24.67 0.48
CA GLY A 96 5.03 -24.92 0.31
C GLY A 96 4.13 -23.80 0.82
N ILE A 97 4.62 -22.56 0.88
CA ILE A 97 3.82 -21.35 1.17
C ILE A 97 3.85 -20.39 -0.03
N ALA A 98 2.81 -19.59 -0.18
CA ALA A 98 2.73 -18.48 -1.13
C ALA A 98 2.17 -17.26 -0.42
N THR A 99 2.88 -16.13 -0.46
CA THR A 99 2.47 -14.93 0.28
C THR A 99 2.02 -13.81 -0.64
N GLU A 100 1.00 -13.08 -0.22
CA GLU A 100 0.54 -11.84 -0.87
C GLU A 100 0.32 -10.74 0.17
N ILE A 101 0.41 -9.49 -0.29
CA ILE A 101 0.28 -8.30 0.55
C ILE A 101 -0.75 -7.36 -0.02
N HIS A 102 -1.56 -6.77 0.86
CA HIS A 102 -2.53 -5.75 0.51
C HIS A 102 -2.43 -4.57 1.50
N PHE A 103 -2.75 -3.38 1.02
CA PHE A 103 -2.65 -2.13 1.78
C PHE A 103 -4.03 -1.46 1.91
N ASN A 104 -4.10 -0.37 2.67
CA ASN A 104 -5.33 0.41 2.88
C ASN A 104 -6.49 -0.39 3.49
N GLY A 105 -6.17 -1.45 4.24
CA GLY A 105 -7.10 -2.24 5.03
C GLY A 105 -7.92 -3.29 4.27
N TRP A 106 -7.90 -3.33 2.95
CA TRP A 106 -8.65 -4.33 2.18
C TRP A 106 -8.04 -4.59 0.80
N PRO A 107 -8.07 -5.83 0.28
CA PRO A 107 -7.63 -6.11 -1.09
C PRO A 107 -8.45 -5.32 -2.12
N GLU A 108 -7.77 -4.77 -3.14
CA GLU A 108 -8.44 -4.13 -4.29
C GLU A 108 -9.37 -5.12 -5.02
N ASP A 109 -8.91 -6.37 -5.18
CA ASP A 109 -9.72 -7.50 -5.63
C ASP A 109 -9.97 -8.47 -4.45
N PRO A 110 -11.17 -8.45 -3.84
CA PRO A 110 -11.50 -9.34 -2.73
C PRO A 110 -11.51 -10.82 -3.09
N LEU A 111 -11.57 -11.19 -4.38
CA LEU A 111 -11.54 -12.59 -4.81
C LEU A 111 -10.27 -13.32 -4.37
N THR A 112 -9.19 -12.57 -4.09
CA THR A 112 -7.96 -13.13 -3.54
C THR A 112 -8.18 -13.84 -2.20
N LEU A 113 -9.20 -13.46 -1.43
CA LEU A 113 -9.48 -14.08 -0.13
C LEU A 113 -10.14 -15.46 -0.26
N GLU A 114 -10.75 -15.79 -1.41
CA GLU A 114 -11.57 -17.00 -1.59
C GLU A 114 -10.76 -18.31 -1.51
N ASP A 115 -9.44 -18.23 -1.69
CA ASP A 115 -8.54 -19.39 -1.60
C ASP A 115 -7.40 -19.23 -0.59
N ALA A 116 -7.49 -18.24 0.30
CA ALA A 116 -6.54 -18.00 1.39
C ALA A 116 -6.52 -19.15 2.41
N ASP A 117 -5.34 -19.60 2.84
CA ASP A 117 -5.19 -20.50 4.00
C ASP A 117 -4.99 -19.70 5.31
N LEU A 118 -4.52 -18.45 5.22
CA LEU A 118 -4.45 -17.50 6.33
C LEU A 118 -4.76 -16.09 5.83
N ILE A 119 -5.54 -15.35 6.63
CA ILE A 119 -5.69 -13.90 6.50
C ILE A 119 -5.13 -13.25 7.77
N LEU A 120 -4.13 -12.40 7.61
CA LEU A 120 -3.50 -11.65 8.70
C LEU A 120 -3.82 -10.17 8.58
N TYR A 121 -4.19 -9.54 9.69
CA TYR A 121 -4.35 -8.11 9.82
C TYR A 121 -3.31 -7.49 10.74
N ILE A 122 -2.72 -6.40 10.26
CA ILE A 122 -2.02 -5.41 11.07
C ILE A 122 -2.50 -4.01 10.66
N SER A 123 -3.24 -3.37 11.54
CA SER A 123 -4.03 -2.17 11.28
C SER A 123 -4.35 -1.48 12.59
N ASP A 124 -5.06 -0.36 12.52
CA ASP A 124 -5.80 0.15 13.66
C ASP A 124 -6.88 -0.84 14.13
N GLY A 125 -7.36 -0.58 15.34
CA GLY A 125 -8.69 -0.95 15.78
C GLY A 125 -9.30 0.19 16.59
N ARG A 126 -10.59 0.13 16.86
CA ARG A 126 -11.31 1.27 17.44
C ARG A 126 -11.06 1.41 18.94
N ASP A 127 -10.87 2.63 19.43
CA ASP A 127 -10.82 2.98 20.85
C ASP A 127 -11.79 4.14 21.15
N GLY A 128 -13.08 3.81 21.31
CA GLY A 128 -14.13 4.81 21.52
C GLY A 128 -14.41 5.63 20.26
N PRO A 129 -14.38 6.98 20.36
CA PRO A 129 -14.51 7.86 19.21
C PRO A 129 -13.20 8.03 18.42
N LEU A 130 -12.11 7.37 18.85
CA LEU A 130 -10.81 7.44 18.20
C LEU A 130 -10.59 6.23 17.30
N PHE A 131 -9.93 6.48 16.16
CA PHE A 131 -9.56 5.49 15.15
C PHE A 131 -10.76 4.75 14.53
N ASP A 132 -10.46 3.96 13.50
CA ASP A 132 -11.45 3.13 12.82
C ASP A 132 -11.44 1.69 13.35
N GLU A 133 -12.54 0.98 13.12
CA GLU A 133 -12.60 -0.46 13.36
C GLU A 133 -11.52 -1.20 12.58
N VAL A 134 -11.16 -2.40 13.03
CA VAL A 134 -10.31 -3.30 12.24
C VAL A 134 -10.96 -3.47 10.87
N PRO A 135 -10.24 -3.29 9.74
CA PRO A 135 -10.88 -3.03 8.46
C PRO A 135 -11.90 -4.07 7.95
N PHE A 136 -11.83 -5.31 8.42
CA PHE A 136 -12.79 -6.36 8.08
C PHE A 136 -14.07 -6.35 8.93
N MET A 137 -14.11 -5.61 10.05
CA MET A 137 -15.23 -5.53 10.99
C MET A 137 -16.36 -4.61 10.51
N THR A 138 -16.67 -4.66 9.22
CA THR A 138 -17.92 -4.12 8.65
C THR A 138 -18.85 -5.28 8.33
N ASN A 139 -20.17 -5.06 8.31
CA ASN A 139 -21.13 -6.14 8.06
C ASN A 139 -20.81 -6.93 6.77
N ASP A 140 -20.59 -6.23 5.65
CA ASP A 140 -20.31 -6.87 4.36
C ASP A 140 -18.99 -7.65 4.35
N ARG A 141 -17.94 -7.11 4.98
CA ARG A 141 -16.61 -7.75 5.02
C ARG A 141 -16.57 -8.91 6.01
N MET A 142 -17.32 -8.83 7.11
CA MET A 142 -17.48 -9.93 8.07
C MET A 142 -18.13 -11.15 7.41
N GLU A 143 -19.07 -10.96 6.48
CA GLU A 143 -19.64 -12.09 5.72
C GLU A 143 -18.59 -12.76 4.82
N VAL A 144 -17.69 -11.98 4.19
CA VAL A 144 -16.56 -12.52 3.43
C VAL A 144 -15.64 -13.32 4.34
N MET A 145 -15.23 -12.73 5.47
CA MET A 145 -14.34 -13.38 6.43
C MET A 145 -14.97 -14.66 6.98
N LYS A 146 -16.25 -14.64 7.36
CA LYS A 146 -16.97 -15.82 7.84
C LYS A 146 -16.90 -16.98 6.85
N ARG A 147 -17.12 -16.73 5.55
CA ARG A 147 -17.00 -17.78 4.53
C ARG A 147 -15.60 -18.39 4.48
N GLN A 148 -14.56 -17.59 4.67
CA GLN A 148 -13.19 -18.09 4.72
C GLN A 148 -12.93 -18.88 6.00
N MET A 149 -13.42 -18.40 7.15
CA MET A 149 -13.29 -19.11 8.42
C MET A 149 -14.03 -20.45 8.39
N ASP A 150 -15.25 -20.51 7.85
CA ASP A 150 -16.03 -21.74 7.68
C ASP A 150 -15.32 -22.77 6.77
N ARG A 151 -14.43 -22.32 5.87
CA ARG A 151 -13.59 -23.18 5.01
C ARG A 151 -12.35 -23.72 5.75
N GLY A 152 -12.08 -23.25 6.97
CA GLY A 152 -10.87 -23.57 7.73
C GLY A 152 -9.70 -22.62 7.48
N CYS A 153 -9.92 -21.47 6.84
CA CYS A 153 -8.89 -20.41 6.75
C CYS A 153 -8.52 -19.92 8.15
N GLY A 154 -7.24 -19.64 8.37
CA GLY A 154 -6.77 -19.05 9.61
C GLY A 154 -6.97 -17.54 9.69
N LEU A 155 -7.01 -17.02 10.93
CA LEU A 155 -7.02 -15.58 11.21
C LEU A 155 -5.88 -15.21 12.15
N SER A 156 -5.13 -14.18 11.79
CA SER A 156 -4.12 -13.58 12.65
C SER A 156 -4.35 -12.10 12.85
N LEU A 157 -4.35 -11.65 14.11
CA LEU A 157 -4.48 -10.24 14.48
C LEU A 157 -3.22 -9.80 15.23
N ILE A 158 -2.57 -8.74 14.75
CA ILE A 158 -1.36 -8.20 15.36
C ILE A 158 -1.65 -6.82 15.96
N HIS A 159 -1.24 -6.65 17.22
CA HIS A 159 -1.26 -5.41 17.96
C HIS A 159 -2.65 -4.74 17.95
N PHE A 160 -2.79 -3.55 17.36
CA PHE A 160 -4.01 -2.76 17.41
C PHE A 160 -5.18 -3.44 16.66
N SER A 161 -4.90 -4.34 15.72
CA SER A 161 -5.91 -5.21 15.09
C SER A 161 -6.59 -6.19 16.05
N THR A 162 -6.15 -6.28 17.31
CA THR A 162 -6.82 -7.09 18.34
C THR A 162 -8.00 -6.38 19.00
N PHE A 163 -8.22 -5.09 18.75
CA PHE A 163 -9.34 -4.34 19.32
C PHE A 163 -10.64 -4.70 18.61
N ALA A 164 -11.71 -4.85 19.41
CA ALA A 164 -13.06 -5.05 18.91
C ALA A 164 -14.06 -4.44 19.90
N SER A 165 -15.18 -3.94 19.39
CA SER A 165 -16.40 -3.76 20.21
C SER A 165 -16.89 -5.11 20.71
N ASP A 166 -17.74 -5.17 21.75
CA ASP A 166 -18.21 -6.46 22.27
C ASP A 166 -18.98 -7.29 21.23
N GLU A 167 -19.80 -6.63 20.41
CA GLU A 167 -20.55 -7.29 19.33
C GLU A 167 -19.61 -7.96 18.29
N MET A 168 -18.48 -7.31 17.97
CA MET A 168 -17.49 -7.88 17.06
C MET A 168 -16.57 -8.86 17.77
N GLY A 169 -16.29 -8.62 19.06
CA GLY A 169 -15.53 -9.46 19.98
C GLY A 169 -16.06 -10.88 19.99
N GLU A 170 -17.37 -11.07 20.17
CA GLU A 170 -18.03 -12.38 20.12
C GLU A 170 -17.72 -13.16 18.83
N LYS A 171 -17.64 -12.46 17.68
CA LYS A 171 -17.37 -13.09 16.38
C LYS A 171 -15.88 -13.45 16.23
N VAL A 172 -14.97 -12.57 16.67
CA VAL A 172 -13.52 -12.80 16.54
C VAL A 172 -12.95 -13.71 17.63
N LEU A 173 -13.66 -13.91 18.76
CA LEU A 173 -13.26 -14.84 19.81
C LEU A 173 -13.06 -16.26 19.28
N ASP A 174 -13.97 -16.74 18.43
CA ASP A 174 -13.82 -18.09 17.86
C ASP A 174 -12.76 -18.16 16.77
N TRP A 175 -12.53 -17.06 16.03
CA TRP A 175 -11.59 -17.03 14.90
C TRP A 175 -10.15 -16.81 15.32
N GLY A 176 -9.92 -15.72 16.05
CA GLY A 176 -8.61 -15.25 16.49
C GLY A 176 -8.27 -15.59 17.93
N GLY A 177 -9.22 -16.11 18.72
CA GLY A 177 -9.02 -16.61 20.09
C GLY A 177 -9.16 -15.57 21.20
N GLY A 178 -9.03 -14.28 20.89
CA GLY A 178 -9.09 -13.21 21.89
C GLY A 178 -9.18 -11.82 21.28
N TYR A 179 -9.65 -10.85 22.08
CA TYR A 179 -9.75 -9.43 21.69
C TYR A 179 -9.48 -8.48 22.86
N PHE A 180 -9.04 -7.26 22.52
CA PHE A 180 -8.94 -6.15 23.45
C PHE A 180 -10.31 -5.51 23.65
N ASP A 181 -10.78 -5.55 24.88
CA ASP A 181 -12.06 -5.04 25.32
C ASP A 181 -11.89 -3.60 25.85
N TRP A 182 -12.27 -2.64 25.00
CA TRP A 182 -12.10 -1.21 25.25
C TRP A 182 -13.39 -0.52 25.76
N GLN A 183 -14.55 -1.18 25.71
CA GLN A 183 -15.85 -0.56 25.99
C GLN A 183 -16.58 -1.21 27.19
N ASP A 184 -17.66 -0.58 27.65
CA ASP A 184 -18.65 -1.19 28.52
C ASP A 184 -19.89 -1.66 27.74
N ASP A 185 -20.86 -2.24 28.46
CA ASP A 185 -22.14 -2.71 27.92
C ASP A 185 -22.98 -1.59 27.25
N GLN A 186 -22.63 -0.32 27.45
CA GLN A 186 -23.28 0.83 26.79
C GLN A 186 -22.55 1.26 25.50
N GLY A 187 -21.42 0.63 25.17
CA GLY A 187 -20.54 1.00 24.05
C GLY A 187 -19.65 2.21 24.36
N GLU A 188 -19.59 2.63 25.63
CA GLU A 188 -18.75 3.73 26.06
C GLU A 188 -17.37 3.22 26.44
N ARG A 189 -16.33 4.03 26.22
CA ARG A 189 -14.95 3.62 26.48
C ARG A 189 -14.73 3.36 27.97
N ASN A 190 -14.45 2.11 28.33
CA ASN A 190 -14.21 1.65 29.70
C ASN A 190 -13.29 0.42 29.75
N TRP A 191 -12.05 0.62 29.32
CA TRP A 191 -10.93 -0.33 29.28
C TRP A 191 -10.94 -1.45 30.36
N TYR A 192 -11.56 -2.59 30.04
CA TYR A 192 -11.32 -3.83 30.76
C TYR A 192 -9.90 -4.32 30.49
N SER A 193 -9.57 -4.43 29.21
CA SER A 193 -8.20 -4.62 28.74
C SER A 193 -7.37 -3.39 29.08
N ALA A 194 -6.06 -3.57 29.23
CA ALA A 194 -5.15 -2.53 29.67
C ALA A 194 -3.89 -2.49 28.82
N ILE A 195 -3.29 -1.31 28.74
CA ILE A 195 -2.12 -1.03 27.91
C ILE A 195 -0.96 -0.63 28.81
N LYS A 196 0.23 -1.18 28.55
CA LYS A 196 1.46 -0.74 29.23
C LYS A 196 2.68 -0.86 28.33
N THR A 197 3.34 0.27 28.10
CA THR A 197 4.65 0.30 27.46
C THR A 197 5.75 -0.01 28.47
N MET A 198 6.49 -1.09 28.25
CA MET A 198 7.63 -1.46 29.11
C MET A 198 8.60 -2.39 28.39
N GLU A 199 9.80 -2.56 28.96
CA GLU A 199 10.67 -3.68 28.60
C GLU A 199 10.44 -4.83 29.59
N SER A 200 10.24 -6.04 29.06
CA SER A 200 10.02 -7.22 29.90
C SER A 200 10.55 -8.49 29.25
N GLU A 201 10.73 -9.52 30.06
CA GLU A 201 11.06 -10.87 29.63
C GLU A 201 9.77 -11.65 29.35
N LEU A 202 9.73 -12.35 28.22
CA LEU A 202 8.59 -13.18 27.84
C LEU A 202 8.77 -14.59 28.41
N VAL A 203 7.69 -15.15 28.94
CA VAL A 203 7.61 -16.55 29.36
C VAL A 203 6.70 -17.31 28.40
N PHE A 204 7.07 -18.55 28.09
CA PHE A 204 6.38 -19.39 27.11
C PHE A 204 5.76 -20.61 27.80
N PRO A 205 4.50 -20.52 28.28
CA PRO A 205 3.89 -21.55 29.12
C PRO A 205 3.62 -22.87 28.38
N ASN A 206 3.55 -22.85 27.04
CA ASN A 206 3.30 -24.02 26.20
C ASN A 206 4.51 -24.36 25.33
N ALA A 207 5.70 -24.52 25.92
CA ALA A 207 7.00 -24.63 25.23
C ALA A 207 7.07 -25.67 24.07
N ASP A 208 6.26 -26.72 24.10
CA ASP A 208 6.21 -27.75 23.05
C ASP A 208 5.36 -27.33 21.83
N HIS A 209 4.67 -26.19 21.88
CA HIS A 209 3.83 -25.71 20.79
C HIS A 209 4.68 -25.36 19.55
N PRO A 210 4.30 -25.73 18.32
CA PRO A 210 5.10 -25.49 17.12
C PRO A 210 5.53 -24.03 16.92
N ILE A 211 4.69 -23.07 17.33
CA ILE A 211 5.00 -21.63 17.27
C ILE A 211 6.28 -21.26 18.04
N LEU A 212 6.64 -22.03 19.07
CA LEU A 212 7.81 -21.78 19.91
C LEU A 212 9.06 -22.52 19.42
N SER A 213 8.98 -23.26 18.32
CA SER A 213 10.12 -23.98 17.74
C SER A 213 11.31 -23.07 17.47
N GLY A 214 12.47 -23.45 18.02
CA GLY A 214 13.74 -22.76 17.82
C GLY A 214 13.83 -21.36 18.42
N LEU A 215 12.89 -20.97 19.28
CA LEU A 215 13.00 -19.74 20.08
C LEU A 215 13.95 -19.92 21.25
N GLN A 216 14.61 -18.83 21.62
CA GLN A 216 15.33 -18.69 22.88
C GLN A 216 14.63 -17.61 23.72
N PRO A 217 14.73 -17.65 25.06
CA PRO A 217 14.24 -16.56 25.91
C PRO A 217 14.77 -15.20 25.45
N PHE A 218 13.91 -14.18 25.47
CA PHE A 218 14.27 -12.83 25.06
C PHE A 218 13.50 -11.78 25.86
N LYS A 219 14.08 -10.58 25.89
CA LYS A 219 13.40 -9.38 26.36
C LYS A 219 12.97 -8.54 25.18
N LEU A 220 11.85 -7.85 25.35
CA LEU A 220 11.31 -6.96 24.34
C LEU A 220 10.74 -5.72 25.01
N LYS A 221 11.00 -4.56 24.41
CA LYS A 221 10.29 -3.32 24.73
C LYS A 221 9.14 -3.17 23.77
N ASP A 222 7.92 -3.17 24.28
CA ASP A 222 6.72 -3.01 23.46
C ASP A 222 5.64 -2.27 24.24
N GLU A 223 4.57 -1.89 23.55
CA GLU A 223 3.30 -1.49 24.13
C GLU A 223 2.41 -2.73 24.27
N TYR A 224 2.46 -3.37 25.44
CA TYR A 224 1.75 -4.60 25.68
C TYR A 224 0.29 -4.34 26.01
N TYR A 225 -0.60 -5.09 25.37
CA TYR A 225 -1.99 -5.18 25.82
C TYR A 225 -2.22 -6.46 26.61
N TYR A 226 -2.90 -6.32 27.75
CA TYR A 226 -3.13 -7.39 28.72
C TYR A 226 -4.53 -7.27 29.34
N ASN A 227 -4.96 -8.30 30.07
CA ASN A 227 -6.37 -8.55 30.38
C ASN A 227 -7.20 -8.65 29.09
N ILE A 228 -6.72 -9.46 28.15
CA ILE A 228 -7.41 -9.77 26.91
C ILE A 228 -8.60 -10.68 27.21
N ARG A 229 -9.73 -10.45 26.52
CA ARG A 229 -10.86 -11.37 26.57
C ARG A 229 -10.51 -12.58 25.73
N PHE A 230 -10.59 -13.76 26.34
CA PHE A 230 -10.32 -15.03 25.69
C PHE A 230 -11.59 -15.86 25.59
N GLN A 231 -11.61 -16.79 24.62
CA GLN A 231 -12.66 -17.79 24.55
C GLN A 231 -12.63 -18.67 25.81
N ASP A 232 -13.81 -19.11 26.26
CA ASP A 232 -13.94 -20.00 27.43
C ASP A 232 -13.00 -21.22 27.30
N PRO A 233 -12.34 -21.63 28.39
CA PRO A 233 -11.30 -22.65 28.35
C PRO A 233 -11.86 -24.03 28.02
N ASP A 234 -11.85 -24.40 26.74
CA ASP A 234 -12.18 -25.74 26.23
C ASP A 234 -10.97 -26.46 25.60
N ASN A 235 -9.75 -26.06 26.01
CA ASN A 235 -8.43 -26.50 25.53
C ASN A 235 -8.02 -26.06 24.12
N ARG A 236 -8.90 -25.43 23.33
CA ARG A 236 -8.55 -24.93 21.99
C ARG A 236 -7.56 -23.78 22.01
N LEU A 237 -7.59 -22.96 23.06
CA LEU A 237 -6.70 -21.82 23.24
C LEU A 237 -5.43 -22.23 24.01
N LYS A 238 -4.28 -21.79 23.52
CA LYS A 238 -2.97 -21.95 24.15
C LYS A 238 -2.26 -20.61 24.23
N GLY A 239 -1.86 -20.21 25.45
CA GLY A 239 -0.98 -19.07 25.65
C GLY A 239 0.39 -19.33 25.02
N ILE A 240 0.80 -18.48 24.08
CA ILE A 240 2.11 -18.58 23.43
C ILE A 240 3.14 -17.78 24.21
N ALA A 241 2.80 -16.56 24.62
CA ALA A 241 3.68 -15.73 25.44
C ALA A 241 2.92 -14.97 26.54
N GLU A 242 3.53 -14.92 27.71
CA GLU A 242 3.06 -14.23 28.90
C GLU A 242 4.14 -13.30 29.47
N LEU A 243 3.71 -12.23 30.15
CA LEU A 243 4.61 -11.32 30.87
C LEU A 243 4.30 -11.35 32.37
N PRO A 244 5.06 -12.10 33.19
CA PRO A 244 4.84 -12.14 34.65
C PRO A 244 4.91 -10.76 35.34
N ALA A 245 5.57 -9.78 34.72
CA ALA A 245 5.64 -8.41 35.21
C ALA A 245 4.30 -7.64 35.09
N LEU A 246 3.32 -8.18 34.38
CA LEU A 246 1.95 -7.67 34.31
C LEU A 246 1.11 -8.41 35.35
N GLY A 247 0.66 -7.70 36.39
CA GLY A 247 -0.29 -8.24 37.36
C GLY A 247 -1.70 -8.25 36.78
N GLY A 248 -1.99 -9.22 35.91
CA GLY A 248 -3.30 -9.39 35.28
C GLY A 248 -4.44 -9.45 36.31
N ARG A 249 -5.66 -9.08 35.88
CA ARG A 249 -6.86 -9.06 36.72
C ARG A 249 -7.28 -10.47 37.13
N GLU A 250 -7.04 -11.44 36.24
CA GLU A 250 -7.38 -12.85 36.40
C GLU A 250 -6.19 -13.72 35.97
N GLU A 251 -6.28 -15.03 36.22
CA GLU A 251 -5.30 -16.01 35.73
C GLU A 251 -5.20 -15.94 34.20
N GLY A 252 -3.98 -15.92 33.66
CA GLY A 252 -3.73 -15.71 32.23
C GLY A 252 -3.94 -14.27 31.75
N GLY A 253 -4.34 -13.33 32.61
CA GLY A 253 -4.52 -11.90 32.28
C GLY A 253 -3.22 -11.18 31.88
N ASN A 254 -2.08 -11.85 31.96
CA ASN A 254 -0.75 -11.42 31.50
C ASN A 254 -0.34 -12.02 30.14
N THR A 255 -1.24 -12.76 29.47
CA THR A 255 -1.01 -13.32 28.14
C THR A 255 -1.02 -12.22 27.07
N VAL A 256 0.01 -12.22 26.22
CA VAL A 256 0.20 -11.20 25.15
C VAL A 256 0.33 -11.83 23.75
N ALA A 257 0.42 -13.15 23.66
CA ALA A 257 0.33 -13.89 22.41
C ALA A 257 -0.35 -15.24 22.67
N TRP A 258 -1.19 -15.68 21.76
CA TRP A 258 -1.95 -16.92 21.90
C TRP A 258 -2.20 -17.58 20.54
N ALA A 259 -2.50 -18.87 20.61
CA ALA A 259 -2.91 -19.70 19.49
C ALA A 259 -4.26 -20.32 19.78
N VAL A 260 -5.11 -20.44 18.77
CA VAL A 260 -6.38 -21.15 18.83
C VAL A 260 -6.45 -22.18 17.70
N GLU A 261 -6.88 -23.40 18.02
CA GLU A 261 -7.24 -24.41 17.02
C GLU A 261 -8.74 -24.64 17.08
N ARG A 262 -9.45 -24.27 16.02
CA ARG A 262 -10.92 -24.29 15.93
C ARG A 262 -11.41 -25.71 15.66
N GLN A 263 -12.67 -25.99 15.99
CA GLN A 263 -13.26 -27.32 15.81
C GLN A 263 -13.30 -27.78 14.34
N ASP A 264 -13.34 -26.83 13.40
CA ASP A 264 -13.29 -27.06 11.95
C ASP A 264 -11.86 -27.28 11.43
N GLY A 265 -10.84 -27.26 12.30
CA GLY A 265 -9.42 -27.40 11.96
C GLY A 265 -8.74 -26.10 11.54
N GLY A 266 -9.47 -24.98 11.46
CA GLY A 266 -8.89 -23.66 11.23
C GLY A 266 -8.03 -23.23 12.42
N ARG A 267 -7.00 -22.43 12.17
CA ARG A 267 -6.03 -22.01 13.20
C ARG A 267 -5.94 -20.50 13.29
N GLY A 268 -5.78 -19.97 14.50
CA GLY A 268 -5.56 -18.55 14.73
C GLY A 268 -4.32 -18.30 15.56
N PHE A 269 -3.52 -17.32 15.18
CA PHE A 269 -2.41 -16.82 15.98
C PHE A 269 -2.53 -15.32 16.10
N SER A 270 -2.64 -14.81 17.33
CA SER A 270 -2.78 -13.37 17.56
C SER A 270 -1.83 -12.94 18.67
N THR A 271 -1.42 -11.68 18.60
CA THR A 271 -0.57 -11.07 19.63
C THR A 271 -0.86 -9.60 19.78
N THR A 272 -0.71 -9.12 21.01
CA THR A 272 -0.85 -7.69 21.34
C THR A 272 0.47 -6.94 21.16
N MET A 273 1.57 -7.62 20.82
CA MET A 273 2.85 -7.01 20.49
C MET A 273 2.88 -6.52 19.04
N GLY A 274 3.78 -5.58 18.73
CA GLY A 274 3.96 -5.05 17.38
C GLY A 274 3.87 -3.54 17.24
N HIS A 275 3.93 -2.78 18.35
CA HIS A 275 3.84 -1.33 18.34
C HIS A 275 5.03 -0.68 17.62
N PHE A 276 6.26 -1.08 18.00
CA PHE A 276 7.50 -0.50 17.48
C PHE A 276 8.07 -1.34 16.34
N TYR A 277 8.30 -0.71 15.18
CA TYR A 277 8.93 -1.40 14.04
C TYR A 277 10.33 -1.93 14.36
N SER A 278 11.06 -1.29 15.28
CA SER A 278 12.38 -1.74 15.72
C SER A 278 12.38 -3.14 16.33
N ASN A 279 11.24 -3.64 16.81
CA ASN A 279 11.14 -4.97 17.40
C ASN A 279 11.45 -6.09 16.39
N TRP A 280 11.26 -5.84 15.09
CA TRP A 280 11.65 -6.77 14.03
C TRP A 280 13.15 -7.06 13.96
N LYS A 281 14.01 -6.21 14.56
CA LYS A 281 15.46 -6.46 14.70
C LYS A 281 15.78 -7.53 15.76
N ASN A 282 14.85 -7.86 16.65
CA ASN A 282 14.99 -8.98 17.57
C ASN A 282 14.66 -10.30 16.85
N ALA A 283 15.67 -11.15 16.68
CA ALA A 283 15.54 -12.41 15.94
C ALA A 283 14.50 -13.38 16.54
N ASN A 284 14.36 -13.43 17.87
CA ASN A 284 13.39 -14.31 18.52
C ASN A 284 11.97 -13.77 18.39
N TYR A 285 11.76 -12.44 18.52
CA TYR A 285 10.45 -11.82 18.27
C TYR A 285 9.97 -12.12 16.85
N ARG A 286 10.82 -11.84 15.86
CA ARG A 286 10.57 -12.16 14.45
C ARG A 286 10.24 -13.64 14.25
N LYS A 287 11.05 -14.55 14.79
CA LYS A 287 10.83 -15.99 14.64
C LYS A 287 9.49 -16.42 15.21
N MET A 288 9.09 -15.90 16.38
CA MET A 288 7.81 -16.21 17.00
C MET A 288 6.64 -15.78 16.10
N ILE A 289 6.69 -14.56 15.56
CA ILE A 289 5.65 -14.07 14.63
C ILE A 289 5.58 -14.92 13.37
N LEU A 290 6.73 -15.19 12.74
CA LEU A 290 6.79 -16.01 11.51
C LEU A 290 6.33 -17.45 11.74
N ASN A 291 6.73 -18.09 12.85
CA ASN A 291 6.24 -19.41 13.22
C ASN A 291 4.71 -19.39 13.41
N GLY A 292 4.18 -18.34 14.06
CA GLY A 292 2.75 -18.12 14.24
C GLY A 292 1.99 -18.03 12.92
N ILE A 293 2.51 -17.25 11.96
CA ILE A 293 1.95 -17.11 10.61
C ILE A 293 1.92 -18.46 9.88
N VAL A 294 3.06 -19.16 9.84
CA VAL A 294 3.15 -20.46 9.14
C VAL A 294 2.21 -21.49 9.77
N TRP A 295 2.18 -21.56 11.11
CA TRP A 295 1.31 -22.46 11.83
C TRP A 295 -0.18 -22.17 11.60
N ALA A 296 -0.56 -20.89 11.66
CA ALA A 296 -1.95 -20.45 11.46
C ALA A 296 -2.44 -20.67 10.02
N ALA A 297 -1.54 -20.64 9.03
CA ALA A 297 -1.83 -21.03 7.65
C ALA A 297 -1.99 -22.56 7.46
N GLY A 298 -1.81 -23.35 8.51
CA GLY A 298 -1.87 -24.81 8.43
C GLY A 298 -0.65 -25.43 7.74
N ALA A 299 0.47 -24.70 7.63
CA ALA A 299 1.74 -25.24 7.16
C ALA A 299 2.57 -25.78 8.35
N ASP A 300 3.55 -26.63 8.03
CA ASP A 300 4.46 -27.19 9.02
C ASP A 300 5.53 -26.16 9.42
N VAL A 301 5.62 -25.85 10.70
CA VAL A 301 6.69 -25.01 11.24
C VAL A 301 7.97 -25.86 11.31
N PRO A 302 9.11 -25.42 10.74
CA PRO A 302 10.36 -26.14 10.85
C PRO A 302 10.76 -26.36 12.33
N THR A 303 11.41 -27.47 12.64
CA THR A 303 11.84 -27.76 14.04
C THR A 303 12.85 -26.74 14.57
N SER A 304 13.64 -26.09 13.70
CA SER A 304 14.52 -24.98 14.07
C SER A 304 13.80 -23.62 14.14
N GLY A 305 12.48 -23.61 13.89
CA GLY A 305 11.67 -22.44 13.61
C GLY A 305 11.93 -21.88 12.20
N VAL A 306 11.13 -20.89 11.83
CA VAL A 306 11.32 -20.12 10.60
C VAL A 306 12.62 -19.31 10.73
N GLU A 307 13.55 -19.56 9.82
CA GLU A 307 14.84 -18.89 9.73
C GLU A 307 14.77 -17.80 8.67
N ALA A 308 14.82 -16.55 9.11
CA ALA A 308 14.88 -15.40 8.21
C ALA A 308 15.65 -14.24 8.87
N LYS A 309 16.58 -13.61 8.14
CA LYS A 309 17.30 -12.41 8.62
C LYS A 309 16.39 -11.18 8.58
N PHE A 310 16.69 -10.19 9.43
CA PHE A 310 16.14 -8.83 9.23
C PHE A 310 16.64 -8.25 7.90
N TYR A 311 15.73 -7.63 7.16
CA TYR A 311 16.03 -6.92 5.91
C TYR A 311 15.82 -5.43 6.18
N GLU A 312 16.82 -4.62 5.84
CA GLU A 312 16.65 -3.17 5.85
C GLU A 312 15.69 -2.75 4.72
N ASP A 313 15.15 -1.54 4.79
CA ASP A 313 14.04 -1.10 3.95
C ASP A 313 14.40 -1.03 2.44
N GLU A 314 15.65 -0.71 2.10
CA GLU A 314 16.19 -0.82 0.74
C GLU A 314 16.18 -2.27 0.24
N GLU A 315 16.62 -3.24 1.07
CA GLU A 315 16.60 -4.65 0.71
C GLU A 315 15.17 -5.16 0.50
N VAL A 316 14.23 -4.73 1.35
CA VAL A 316 12.79 -5.04 1.19
C VAL A 316 12.27 -4.50 -0.14
N THR A 317 12.60 -3.25 -0.47
CA THR A 317 12.20 -2.62 -1.75
C THR A 317 12.77 -3.39 -2.94
N GLN A 318 14.05 -3.79 -2.87
CA GLN A 318 14.70 -4.56 -3.91
C GLN A 318 14.08 -5.96 -4.08
N HIS A 319 13.79 -6.66 -2.99
CA HIS A 319 13.18 -8.00 -3.04
C HIS A 319 11.75 -7.98 -3.59
N LEU A 320 10.94 -6.98 -3.21
CA LEU A 320 9.53 -6.93 -3.60
C LEU A 320 9.31 -6.32 -4.99
N TYR A 321 10.09 -5.29 -5.33
CA TYR A 321 9.79 -4.45 -6.50
C TYR A 321 10.94 -4.39 -7.51
N GLN A 322 12.11 -4.96 -7.19
CA GLN A 322 13.32 -4.87 -8.02
C GLN A 322 13.77 -3.42 -8.25
N LYS A 323 13.61 -2.59 -7.21
CA LYS A 323 13.93 -1.16 -7.16
C LYS A 323 14.83 -0.87 -5.95
N SER A 324 15.72 0.11 -6.07
CA SER A 324 16.66 0.51 -5.00
C SER A 324 16.29 1.84 -4.34
N ARG A 325 15.36 2.60 -4.91
CA ARG A 325 14.97 3.92 -4.43
C ARG A 325 13.47 4.03 -4.26
N LYS A 326 13.02 4.97 -3.43
CA LYS A 326 11.58 5.17 -3.18
C LYS A 326 11.14 6.62 -3.33
N ALA A 327 9.94 6.81 -3.86
CA ALA A 327 9.26 8.08 -3.89
C ALA A 327 7.86 7.97 -3.30
N LEU A 328 7.39 9.06 -2.68
CA LEU A 328 6.03 9.17 -2.19
C LEU A 328 5.24 10.16 -3.06
N LEU A 329 4.24 9.66 -3.76
CA LEU A 329 3.27 10.46 -4.51
C LEU A 329 2.08 10.80 -3.61
N LEU A 330 1.90 12.09 -3.32
CA LEU A 330 0.79 12.64 -2.54
C LEU A 330 -0.30 13.14 -3.48
N THR A 331 -1.52 12.65 -3.26
CA THR A 331 -2.72 12.96 -4.04
C THR A 331 -3.99 12.85 -3.17
N GLY A 332 -5.19 12.83 -3.75
CA GLY A 332 -6.41 12.41 -3.05
C GLY A 332 -7.55 13.43 -3.00
N ASN A 333 -7.28 14.72 -3.13
CA ASN A 333 -8.34 15.73 -3.19
C ASN A 333 -8.94 15.77 -4.61
N HIS A 334 -10.22 15.41 -4.74
CA HIS A 334 -10.86 15.21 -6.03
C HIS A 334 -11.38 16.51 -6.64
N HIS A 335 -10.94 16.80 -7.86
CA HIS A 335 -11.50 17.83 -8.72
C HIS A 335 -11.81 17.24 -10.10
N PRO A 336 -13.01 17.44 -10.70
CA PRO A 336 -13.37 16.83 -11.97
C PRO A 336 -12.44 17.17 -13.15
N ALA A 337 -11.82 18.36 -13.15
CA ALA A 337 -10.87 18.74 -14.20
C ALA A 337 -9.46 18.17 -13.98
N HIS A 338 -9.16 17.66 -12.79
CA HIS A 338 -7.86 17.07 -12.45
C HIS A 338 -8.08 15.68 -11.82
N PRO A 339 -8.45 14.67 -12.63
CA PRO A 339 -8.85 13.36 -12.16
C PRO A 339 -7.65 12.55 -11.66
N TRP A 340 -7.26 12.75 -10.40
CA TRP A 340 -6.06 12.11 -9.84
C TRP A 340 -6.10 10.58 -9.85
N GLN A 341 -7.29 9.98 -9.82
CA GLN A 341 -7.47 8.53 -9.94
C GLN A 341 -6.98 7.99 -11.29
N GLU A 342 -7.00 8.83 -12.33
CA GLU A 342 -6.51 8.49 -13.67
C GLU A 342 -5.04 8.89 -13.84
N THR A 343 -4.63 10.04 -13.29
CA THR A 343 -3.27 10.56 -13.49
C THR A 343 -2.21 9.90 -12.58
N SER A 344 -2.54 9.58 -11.33
CA SER A 344 -1.57 9.01 -10.38
C SER A 344 -1.00 7.65 -10.82
N PRO A 345 -1.80 6.70 -11.35
CA PRO A 345 -1.26 5.46 -11.92
C PRO A 345 -0.35 5.69 -13.12
N LEU A 346 -0.63 6.70 -13.96
CA LEU A 346 0.21 7.04 -15.11
C LEU A 346 1.54 7.68 -14.68
N ILE A 347 1.52 8.56 -13.66
CA ILE A 347 2.73 9.13 -13.07
C ILE A 347 3.61 8.02 -12.49
N LYS A 348 3.03 7.13 -11.66
CA LYS A 348 3.72 5.96 -11.12
C LYS A 348 4.30 5.10 -12.24
N SER A 349 3.51 4.75 -13.24
CA SER A 349 3.96 3.93 -14.37
C SER A 349 5.11 4.59 -15.14
N ALA A 350 5.03 5.90 -15.42
CA ALA A 350 6.06 6.63 -16.15
C ALA A 350 7.40 6.61 -15.41
N ILE A 351 7.37 6.82 -14.09
CA ILE A 351 8.54 6.79 -13.23
C ILE A 351 9.10 5.36 -13.13
N GLU A 352 8.30 4.40 -12.69
CA GLU A 352 8.79 3.04 -12.41
C GLU A 352 9.26 2.28 -13.65
N SER A 353 8.80 2.66 -14.84
CA SER A 353 9.24 2.00 -16.09
C SER A 353 10.68 2.33 -16.47
N ASN A 354 11.19 3.51 -16.08
CA ASN A 354 12.47 4.03 -16.60
C ASN A 354 13.42 4.58 -15.50
N SER A 355 13.12 4.32 -14.24
CA SER A 355 14.00 4.61 -13.10
C SER A 355 14.16 3.40 -12.18
N ASP A 356 15.07 3.53 -11.22
CA ASP A 356 15.28 2.61 -10.11
C ASP A 356 14.37 2.90 -8.91
N PHE A 357 13.38 3.78 -9.08
CA PHE A 357 12.39 4.10 -8.07
C PHE A 357 11.22 3.12 -8.06
N TYR A 358 10.76 2.84 -6.85
CA TYR A 358 9.40 2.41 -6.54
C TYR A 358 8.60 3.60 -6.00
N VAL A 359 7.35 3.75 -6.42
CA VAL A 359 6.48 4.88 -6.04
C VAL A 359 5.35 4.38 -5.15
N ASP A 360 5.35 4.83 -3.90
CA ASP A 360 4.20 4.72 -3.02
C ASP A 360 3.19 5.82 -3.32
N ILE A 361 1.89 5.49 -3.29
CA ILE A 361 0.81 6.47 -3.48
C ILE A 361 0.11 6.67 -2.14
N SER A 362 -0.04 7.92 -1.73
CA SER A 362 -0.82 8.34 -0.59
C SER A 362 -1.94 9.29 -1.04
N THR A 363 -3.17 8.96 -0.67
CA THR A 363 -4.35 9.80 -0.90
C THR A 363 -4.67 10.73 0.27
N ASN A 364 -3.79 10.79 1.26
CA ASN A 364 -3.90 11.67 2.42
C ASN A 364 -2.67 12.57 2.50
N ILE A 365 -2.88 13.89 2.40
CA ILE A 365 -1.80 14.87 2.45
C ILE A 365 -1.14 14.95 3.84
N GLU A 366 -1.85 14.58 4.90
CA GLU A 366 -1.31 14.53 6.27
C GLU A 366 -0.29 13.39 6.46
N ASN A 367 -0.14 12.47 5.50
CA ASN A 367 0.92 11.47 5.53
C ASN A 367 2.32 12.07 5.43
N LEU A 368 2.44 13.38 5.12
CA LEU A 368 3.66 14.16 5.30
C LEU A 368 4.21 14.12 6.74
N SER A 369 3.35 13.98 7.76
CA SER A 369 3.79 13.82 9.16
C SER A 369 3.57 12.42 9.74
N GLN A 370 2.83 11.54 9.06
CA GLN A 370 2.61 10.17 9.52
C GLN A 370 3.73 9.23 9.07
N TYR A 371 4.24 9.40 7.85
CA TYR A 371 5.37 8.62 7.34
C TYR A 371 6.71 9.19 7.79
N ASP A 372 7.71 8.32 7.89
CA ASP A 372 9.10 8.72 8.01
C ASP A 372 9.58 9.18 6.62
N LEU A 373 9.63 10.48 6.38
CA LEU A 373 9.99 11.01 5.05
C LEU A 373 11.44 10.68 4.66
N ASP A 374 12.28 10.28 5.61
CA ASP A 374 13.65 9.80 5.33
C ASP A 374 13.66 8.43 4.62
N ASP A 375 12.54 7.71 4.57
CA ASP A 375 12.42 6.51 3.75
C ASP A 375 12.28 6.81 2.25
N TYR A 376 12.09 8.07 1.86
CA TYR A 376 11.78 8.46 0.49
C TYR A 376 12.84 9.41 -0.05
N ASP A 377 13.48 9.02 -1.14
CA ASP A 377 14.47 9.84 -1.82
C ASP A 377 13.84 11.07 -2.49
N ALA A 378 12.54 10.99 -2.82
CA ALA A 378 11.78 12.08 -3.42
C ALA A 378 10.28 12.08 -3.02
N LEU A 379 9.68 13.27 -3.01
CA LEU A 379 8.23 13.48 -2.95
C LEU A 379 7.69 13.97 -4.30
N ILE A 380 6.46 13.56 -4.63
CA ILE A 380 5.75 13.98 -5.84
C ILE A 380 4.39 14.53 -5.42
N LEU A 381 4.10 15.79 -5.75
CA LEU A 381 2.81 16.42 -5.50
C LEU A 381 1.93 16.36 -6.75
N ASN A 382 0.86 15.58 -6.65
CA ASN A 382 -0.26 15.52 -7.59
C ASN A 382 -1.55 15.84 -6.81
N TYR A 383 -1.56 17.00 -6.13
CA TYR A 383 -2.54 17.38 -5.11
C TYR A 383 -2.79 18.88 -5.12
N ALA A 384 -4.05 19.27 -5.04
CA ALA A 384 -4.48 20.59 -4.60
C ALA A 384 -5.81 20.47 -3.86
N ASN A 385 -5.95 21.22 -2.78
CA ASN A 385 -7.13 21.23 -1.93
C ASN A 385 -8.25 22.11 -2.51
N TRP A 386 -8.67 21.80 -3.74
CA TRP A 386 -9.71 22.58 -4.43
C TRP A 386 -11.01 22.56 -3.65
N GLU A 387 -11.49 23.73 -3.22
CA GLU A 387 -12.67 23.89 -2.35
C GLU A 387 -12.59 23.24 -0.95
N ASP A 388 -11.42 22.73 -0.56
CA ASP A 388 -11.21 22.16 0.76
C ASP A 388 -10.48 23.17 1.68
N PRO A 389 -11.20 23.76 2.67
CA PRO A 389 -10.63 24.76 3.57
C PRO A 389 -9.72 24.18 4.65
N ASN A 390 -9.59 22.85 4.75
CA ASN A 390 -8.76 22.23 5.77
C ASN A 390 -7.30 22.65 5.60
N GLN A 391 -6.74 23.18 6.69
CA GLN A 391 -5.32 23.52 6.76
C GLN A 391 -4.48 22.25 6.90
N LEU A 392 -3.35 22.21 6.20
CA LEU A 392 -2.30 21.25 6.50
C LEU A 392 -1.83 21.47 7.95
N SER A 393 -1.72 20.40 8.73
CA SER A 393 -1.30 20.49 10.13
C SER A 393 0.12 21.04 10.25
N ASP A 394 0.42 21.70 11.37
CA ASP A 394 1.76 22.25 11.62
C ASP A 394 2.84 21.16 11.60
N LYS A 395 2.51 19.95 12.07
CA LYS A 395 3.40 18.79 11.98
C LYS A 395 3.72 18.43 10.53
N SER A 396 2.72 18.41 9.64
CA SER A 396 2.92 18.09 8.23
C SER A 396 3.67 19.20 7.49
N LYS A 397 3.40 20.47 7.82
CA LYS A 397 4.18 21.63 7.33
C LYS A 397 5.65 21.52 7.75
N ASP A 398 5.90 21.29 9.03
CA ASP A 398 7.26 21.17 9.59
C ASP A 398 8.00 19.97 9.00
N SER A 399 7.36 18.79 8.91
CA SER A 399 7.97 17.61 8.30
C SER A 399 8.33 17.85 6.83
N PHE A 400 7.44 18.49 6.07
CA PHE A 400 7.71 18.77 4.65
C PHE A 400 8.85 19.77 4.46
N VAL A 401 8.86 20.87 5.22
CA VAL A 401 9.94 21.87 5.18
C VAL A 401 11.27 21.26 5.63
N ASN A 402 11.28 20.49 6.71
CA ASN A 402 12.47 19.81 7.20
C ASN A 402 13.02 18.81 6.19
N TYR A 403 12.16 18.03 5.55
CA TYR A 403 12.55 17.09 4.50
C TYR A 403 13.31 17.78 3.36
N LEU A 404 12.79 18.90 2.85
CA LEU A 404 13.44 19.68 1.80
C LEU A 404 14.73 20.33 2.28
N ASN A 405 14.74 20.92 3.48
CA ASN A 405 15.94 21.50 4.08
C ASN A 405 17.08 20.49 4.28
N GLN A 406 16.74 19.21 4.43
CA GLN A 406 17.72 18.10 4.56
C GLN A 406 18.07 17.45 3.21
N GLY A 407 17.74 18.08 2.09
CA GLY A 407 18.11 17.60 0.76
C GLY A 407 17.08 16.70 0.10
N GLY A 408 15.86 16.61 0.64
CA GLY A 408 14.76 15.86 0.04
C GLY A 408 14.37 16.39 -1.34
N GLY A 409 14.13 15.49 -2.30
CA GLY A 409 13.74 15.85 -3.65
C GLY A 409 12.24 16.13 -3.78
N LEU A 410 11.84 17.06 -4.66
CA LEU A 410 10.42 17.39 -4.87
C LEU A 410 10.07 17.54 -6.34
N MET A 411 8.99 16.89 -6.76
CA MET A 411 8.30 17.15 -8.02
C MET A 411 6.95 17.81 -7.76
N VAL A 412 6.70 18.98 -8.35
CA VAL A 412 5.41 19.69 -8.29
C VAL A 412 4.75 19.63 -9.66
N LEU A 413 3.58 18.98 -9.75
CA LEU A 413 2.93 18.67 -11.02
C LEU A 413 1.65 19.50 -11.22
N HIS A 414 1.61 20.23 -12.33
CA HIS A 414 0.44 20.94 -12.85
C HIS A 414 -0.28 21.75 -11.76
N PHE A 415 -1.50 21.33 -11.41
CA PHE A 415 -2.39 22.01 -10.48
C PHE A 415 -1.88 22.05 -9.03
N ALA A 416 -0.89 21.23 -8.69
CA ALA A 416 -0.28 21.27 -7.36
C ALA A 416 0.32 22.65 -7.03
N ASN A 417 0.68 23.44 -8.04
CA ASN A 417 1.22 24.77 -7.82
C ASN A 417 0.19 25.80 -7.29
N GLY A 418 -1.09 25.47 -7.30
CA GLY A 418 -2.17 26.29 -6.75
C GLY A 418 -2.61 25.87 -5.34
N ALA A 419 -2.08 24.78 -4.79
CA ALA A 419 -2.47 24.28 -3.48
C ALA A 419 -2.14 25.29 -2.36
N PHE A 420 -2.91 25.25 -1.26
CA PHE A 420 -2.68 26.06 -0.06
C PHE A 420 -2.53 27.57 -0.31
N HIS A 421 -3.23 28.09 -1.32
CA HIS A 421 -3.25 29.51 -1.64
C HIS A 421 -4.56 30.15 -1.17
N SER A 422 -4.47 31.35 -0.58
CA SER A 422 -5.63 32.10 -0.09
C SER A 422 -6.70 32.39 -1.15
N SER A 423 -6.31 32.42 -2.43
CA SER A 423 -7.23 32.65 -3.55
C SER A 423 -7.94 31.39 -4.06
N LEU A 424 -7.70 30.22 -3.48
CA LEU A 424 -8.46 29.01 -3.82
C LEU A 424 -9.96 29.20 -3.51
N PRO A 425 -10.86 28.78 -4.41
CA PRO A 425 -12.30 28.86 -4.18
C PRO A 425 -12.67 28.13 -2.88
N ASN A 426 -13.41 28.78 -1.99
CA ASN A 426 -13.88 28.24 -0.69
C ASN A 426 -12.80 27.68 0.25
N ALA A 427 -11.51 27.83 -0.08
CA ALA A 427 -10.40 27.23 0.64
C ALA A 427 -9.37 28.26 1.10
N GLY A 428 -9.69 29.55 1.10
CA GLY A 428 -8.75 30.60 1.50
C GLY A 428 -8.23 30.49 2.94
N GLU A 429 -8.96 29.82 3.83
CA GLU A 429 -8.51 29.52 5.20
C GLU A 429 -7.36 28.51 5.27
N SER A 430 -7.12 27.76 4.19
CA SER A 430 -6.02 26.79 4.06
C SER A 430 -4.66 27.44 3.76
N ASP A 431 -4.61 28.78 3.65
CA ASP A 431 -3.45 29.52 3.18
C ASP A 431 -2.16 29.13 3.93
N TRP A 432 -1.13 28.80 3.15
CA TRP A 432 0.19 28.50 3.68
C TRP A 432 1.26 29.32 2.94
N PRO A 433 1.70 30.46 3.53
CA PRO A 433 2.70 31.32 2.91
C PRO A 433 4.00 30.65 2.48
N GLU A 434 4.53 29.75 3.30
CA GLU A 434 5.78 29.04 2.96
C GLU A 434 5.65 28.16 1.72
N TYR A 435 4.45 27.64 1.44
CA TYR A 435 4.22 26.83 0.23
C TYR A 435 4.52 27.60 -1.05
N ARG A 436 4.27 28.92 -1.07
CA ARG A 436 4.59 29.79 -2.21
C ARG A 436 6.09 29.90 -2.44
N GLU A 437 6.89 29.90 -1.38
CA GLU A 437 8.35 29.90 -1.48
C GLU A 437 8.88 28.54 -1.94
N ILE A 438 8.24 27.45 -1.51
CA ILE A 438 8.54 26.08 -1.96
C ILE A 438 8.24 25.91 -3.45
N VAL A 439 7.10 26.40 -3.94
CA VAL A 439 6.67 26.23 -5.33
C VAL A 439 7.25 27.32 -6.26
N ARG A 440 7.52 28.54 -5.78
CA ARG A 440 8.06 29.70 -6.56
C ARG A 440 7.21 30.24 -7.70
N ARG A 441 6.40 29.43 -8.36
CA ARG A 441 5.51 29.84 -9.47
C ARG A 441 4.13 29.26 -9.26
N ILE A 442 3.24 30.08 -8.73
CA ILE A 442 1.93 29.66 -8.26
C ILE A 442 0.82 30.07 -9.22
N TRP A 443 -0.27 29.30 -9.18
CA TRP A 443 -1.54 29.74 -9.73
C TRP A 443 -2.27 30.62 -8.71
N ASP A 444 -2.44 31.90 -9.06
CA ASP A 444 -3.18 32.85 -8.23
C ASP A 444 -4.48 33.28 -8.93
N HIS A 445 -5.62 32.89 -8.34
CA HIS A 445 -6.97 33.17 -8.82
C HIS A 445 -7.41 34.63 -8.62
N ASP A 446 -6.76 35.38 -7.73
CA ASP A 446 -7.05 36.81 -7.51
C ASP A 446 -6.26 37.72 -8.47
N ALA A 447 -5.37 37.12 -9.28
CA ALA A 447 -4.54 37.82 -10.25
C ALA A 447 -4.88 37.38 -11.69
N ASP A 448 -3.98 37.65 -12.63
CA ASP A 448 -4.12 37.31 -14.06
C ASP A 448 -3.45 35.98 -14.45
N SER A 449 -3.30 35.06 -13.49
CA SER A 449 -2.92 33.67 -13.79
C SER A 449 -3.99 33.04 -14.68
N GLY A 450 -3.58 32.33 -15.73
CA GLY A 450 -4.52 31.78 -16.68
C GLY A 450 -3.91 30.69 -17.54
N HIS A 451 -4.71 30.15 -18.45
CA HIS A 451 -4.28 29.14 -19.40
C HIS A 451 -4.92 29.35 -20.77
N ASP A 452 -4.25 28.90 -21.83
CA ASP A 452 -4.86 28.76 -23.15
C ASP A 452 -5.98 27.72 -23.09
N LYS A 453 -6.92 27.74 -24.04
CA LYS A 453 -7.96 26.71 -24.13
C LYS A 453 -7.32 25.32 -24.20
N TYR A 454 -7.77 24.39 -23.36
CA TYR A 454 -7.38 22.98 -23.40
C TYR A 454 -7.36 22.44 -24.83
N GLY A 455 -6.20 21.96 -25.26
CA GLY A 455 -5.93 21.73 -26.67
C GLY A 455 -4.51 21.23 -26.94
N GLU A 456 -4.23 20.97 -28.21
CA GLU A 456 -2.89 20.59 -28.65
C GLU A 456 -1.99 21.82 -28.80
N PHE A 457 -0.75 21.73 -28.31
CA PHE A 457 0.32 22.70 -28.55
C PHE A 457 1.69 22.04 -28.59
N SER A 458 2.68 22.76 -29.13
CA SER A 458 4.07 22.30 -29.23
C SER A 458 4.92 22.85 -28.09
N VAL A 459 5.60 21.94 -27.40
CA VAL A 459 6.60 22.23 -26.36
C VAL A 459 7.99 22.31 -27.00
N HIS A 460 8.71 23.39 -26.71
CA HIS A 460 10.07 23.62 -27.16
C HIS A 460 11.07 23.42 -26.01
N ILE A 461 12.05 22.53 -26.22
CA ILE A 461 13.09 22.22 -25.24
C ILE A 461 14.17 23.30 -25.27
N SER A 462 13.97 24.34 -24.46
CA SER A 462 14.87 25.50 -24.37
C SER A 462 16.25 25.20 -23.74
N ASN A 463 16.33 24.19 -22.85
CA ASN A 463 17.57 23.77 -22.21
C ASN A 463 17.81 22.27 -22.41
N SER A 464 18.31 21.88 -23.58
CA SER A 464 18.55 20.48 -23.95
C SER A 464 19.76 19.83 -23.26
N LYS A 465 20.50 20.57 -22.42
CA LYS A 465 21.69 20.05 -21.71
C LYS A 465 21.38 19.60 -20.29
N HIS A 466 20.21 19.95 -19.76
CA HIS A 466 19.83 19.56 -18.42
C HIS A 466 19.53 18.05 -18.36
N PRO A 467 19.89 17.33 -17.27
CA PRO A 467 19.58 15.91 -17.15
C PRO A 467 18.11 15.56 -17.37
N ILE A 468 17.19 16.41 -16.87
CA ILE A 468 15.73 16.24 -17.02
C ILE A 468 15.29 16.20 -18.49
N THR A 469 15.91 17.00 -19.36
CA THR A 469 15.56 17.10 -20.79
C THR A 469 16.46 16.23 -21.67
N SER A 470 17.33 15.41 -21.06
CA SER A 470 18.23 14.51 -21.80
C SER A 470 17.45 13.52 -22.65
N GLY A 471 17.78 13.45 -23.94
CA GLY A 471 17.11 12.57 -24.90
C GLY A 471 15.72 13.02 -25.35
N VAL A 472 15.21 14.14 -24.81
CA VAL A 472 13.88 14.69 -25.15
C VAL A 472 14.04 15.75 -26.24
N LYS A 473 13.23 15.63 -27.30
CA LYS A 473 13.13 16.63 -28.37
C LYS A 473 11.88 17.47 -28.19
N ASP A 474 11.76 18.55 -28.96
CA ASP A 474 10.49 19.27 -29.11
C ASP A 474 9.37 18.28 -29.46
N PHE A 475 8.23 18.45 -28.80
CA PHE A 475 7.12 17.50 -28.87
C PHE A 475 5.77 18.23 -28.85
N SER A 476 4.73 17.54 -29.32
CA SER A 476 3.35 18.02 -29.17
C SER A 476 2.68 17.30 -28.02
N THR A 477 1.88 18.02 -27.26
CA THR A 477 1.06 17.46 -26.18
C THR A 477 -0.34 18.07 -26.22
N PHE A 478 -1.28 17.44 -25.54
CA PHE A 478 -2.64 17.93 -25.39
C PHE A 478 -2.87 18.26 -23.92
N ASP A 479 -3.00 19.54 -23.59
CA ASP A 479 -2.97 20.01 -22.20
C ASP A 479 -3.53 21.45 -22.09
N GLU A 480 -3.43 22.04 -20.90
CA GLU A 480 -3.62 23.48 -20.65
C GLU A 480 -2.26 24.20 -20.57
N LEU A 481 -1.99 25.08 -21.53
CA LEU A 481 -0.79 25.92 -21.52
C LEU A 481 -1.00 27.07 -20.53
N TYR A 482 -0.47 26.93 -19.33
CA TYR A 482 -0.54 27.95 -18.27
C TYR A 482 0.38 29.14 -18.60
N PHE A 483 -0.09 30.34 -18.28
CA PHE A 483 0.64 31.60 -18.42
C PHE A 483 0.46 32.49 -17.19
N ASN A 484 1.27 33.55 -17.09
CA ASN A 484 1.20 34.57 -16.02
C ASN A 484 1.27 34.02 -14.58
N GLN A 485 1.91 32.87 -14.35
CA GLN A 485 2.10 32.28 -13.01
C GLN A 485 2.87 33.24 -12.09
N LYS A 486 2.46 33.36 -10.83
CA LYS A 486 2.99 34.38 -9.88
C LYS A 486 4.20 33.90 -9.09
N GLY A 487 5.06 34.86 -8.75
CA GLY A 487 6.30 34.65 -7.99
C GLY A 487 7.52 35.18 -8.73
N ASP A 488 8.48 35.71 -7.97
CA ASP A 488 9.66 36.41 -8.47
C ASP A 488 10.97 35.70 -8.10
N GLN A 489 10.91 34.67 -7.25
CA GLN A 489 12.06 33.86 -6.88
C GLN A 489 12.77 33.29 -8.13
N PRO A 490 14.11 33.18 -8.14
CA PRO A 490 14.85 32.67 -9.29
C PRO A 490 14.44 31.25 -9.68
N ILE A 491 14.43 30.95 -10.97
CA ILE A 491 14.19 29.60 -11.51
C ILE A 491 15.14 29.35 -12.68
N VAL A 492 15.36 28.08 -13.01
CA VAL A 492 16.06 27.67 -14.24
C VAL A 492 15.05 27.00 -15.18
N PRO A 493 14.55 27.72 -16.21
CA PRO A 493 13.61 27.15 -17.17
C PRO A 493 14.23 26.00 -17.97
N LEU A 494 13.41 24.99 -18.26
CA LEU A 494 13.79 23.81 -19.03
C LEU A 494 13.15 23.77 -20.42
N PHE A 495 11.84 24.05 -20.48
CA PHE A 495 11.08 24.09 -21.72
C PHE A 495 9.93 25.09 -21.64
N SER A 496 9.45 25.52 -22.81
CA SER A 496 8.41 26.53 -22.97
C SER A 496 7.44 26.16 -24.09
N ALA A 497 6.32 26.86 -24.17
CA ALA A 497 5.44 26.80 -25.33
C ALA A 497 4.89 28.20 -25.63
N ARG A 498 4.51 28.44 -26.89
CA ARG A 498 3.98 29.73 -27.31
C ARG A 498 2.49 29.82 -27.01
N SER A 499 2.10 30.66 -26.06
CA SER A 499 0.69 30.94 -25.76
C SER A 499 0.02 31.68 -26.91
N THR A 500 -1.17 31.24 -27.28
CA THR A 500 -2.06 31.89 -28.22
C THR A 500 -2.82 33.07 -27.61
N VAL A 501 -2.93 33.11 -26.27
CA VAL A 501 -3.56 34.21 -25.52
C VAL A 501 -2.57 35.35 -25.31
N THR A 502 -1.36 35.08 -24.79
CA THR A 502 -0.37 36.13 -24.49
C THR A 502 0.53 36.46 -25.68
N GLY A 503 0.65 35.54 -26.64
CA GLY A 503 1.55 35.66 -27.80
C GLY A 503 3.04 35.44 -27.48
N LYS A 504 3.37 35.07 -26.24
CA LYS A 504 4.73 34.88 -25.72
C LYS A 504 5.09 33.40 -25.60
N ASP A 505 6.38 33.11 -25.53
CA ASP A 505 6.88 31.80 -25.11
C ASP A 505 6.86 31.73 -23.58
N GLU A 506 5.89 31.01 -23.04
CA GLU A 506 5.67 30.85 -21.60
C GLU A 506 6.47 29.64 -21.10
N PRO A 507 7.24 29.77 -20.00
CA PRO A 507 7.92 28.63 -19.41
C PRO A 507 6.90 27.63 -18.88
N LEU A 508 7.13 26.34 -19.13
CA LEU A 508 6.25 25.26 -18.70
C LEU A 508 6.89 24.32 -17.69
N ALA A 509 8.21 24.32 -17.55
CA ALA A 509 8.87 23.67 -16.43
C ALA A 509 10.21 24.30 -16.10
N TRP A 510 10.62 24.14 -14.86
CA TRP A 510 11.86 24.69 -14.33
C TRP A 510 12.35 23.89 -13.12
N VAL A 511 13.60 24.16 -12.75
CA VAL A 511 14.23 23.62 -11.55
C VAL A 511 14.79 24.73 -10.68
N TYR A 512 14.95 24.40 -9.40
CA TYR A 512 15.59 25.23 -8.39
C TYR A 512 15.87 24.41 -7.13
N ASN A 513 16.53 25.02 -6.15
CA ASN A 513 16.69 24.45 -4.82
C ASN A 513 15.80 25.19 -3.82
N TYR A 514 15.20 24.45 -2.90
CA TYR A 514 14.59 24.98 -1.68
C TYR A 514 15.30 24.32 -0.49
N GLY A 515 15.95 25.12 0.36
CA GLY A 515 16.97 24.59 1.27
C GLY A 515 18.05 23.84 0.48
N GLU A 516 18.39 22.64 0.93
CA GLU A 516 19.29 21.73 0.22
C GLU A 516 18.57 20.83 -0.82
N GLY A 517 17.23 20.86 -0.84
CA GLY A 517 16.39 20.00 -1.67
C GLY A 517 16.32 20.46 -3.12
N ARG A 518 16.40 19.51 -4.06
CA ARG A 518 16.24 19.73 -5.50
C ARG A 518 14.75 19.70 -5.85
N VAL A 519 14.25 20.74 -6.50
CA VAL A 519 12.84 20.86 -6.90
C VAL A 519 12.72 20.93 -8.42
N PHE A 520 11.85 20.10 -8.97
CA PHE A 520 11.34 20.19 -10.34
C PHE A 520 9.87 20.57 -10.29
N GLN A 521 9.50 21.61 -11.04
CA GLN A 521 8.11 21.99 -11.21
C GLN A 521 7.76 22.04 -12.69
N THR A 522 6.58 21.51 -13.03
CA THR A 522 6.02 21.53 -14.37
C THR A 522 4.56 21.96 -14.34
N LEU A 523 4.15 22.76 -15.32
CA LEU A 523 2.78 23.16 -15.58
C LEU A 523 2.05 22.18 -16.50
N LEU A 524 2.75 21.21 -17.10
CA LEU A 524 2.10 20.10 -17.82
C LEU A 524 1.48 19.11 -16.83
N GLY A 525 0.33 18.55 -17.19
CA GLY A 525 -0.31 17.43 -16.49
C GLY A 525 -1.78 17.64 -16.13
N HIS A 526 -2.59 18.28 -16.98
CA HIS A 526 -4.03 18.46 -16.71
C HIS A 526 -4.76 17.13 -16.50
N ASP A 527 -4.51 16.14 -17.35
CA ASP A 527 -5.23 14.86 -17.37
C ASP A 527 -4.39 13.68 -17.88
N ALA A 528 -5.03 12.53 -17.99
CA ALA A 528 -4.43 11.30 -18.49
C ALA A 528 -3.83 11.43 -19.91
N LYS A 529 -4.36 12.32 -20.75
CA LYS A 529 -3.88 12.51 -22.12
C LYS A 529 -2.53 13.20 -22.12
N SER A 530 -2.33 14.21 -21.26
CA SER A 530 -1.02 14.84 -21.07
C SER A 530 0.01 13.84 -20.53
N PHE A 531 -0.34 13.09 -19.48
CA PHE A 531 0.54 12.05 -18.90
C PHE A 531 0.81 10.84 -19.81
N SER A 532 0.07 10.70 -20.90
CA SER A 532 0.30 9.66 -21.92
C SER A 532 1.28 10.10 -23.01
N THR A 533 1.71 11.37 -23.03
CA THR A 533 2.71 11.86 -23.98
C THR A 533 4.08 11.23 -23.68
N PRO A 534 4.70 10.48 -24.62
CA PRO A 534 5.94 9.74 -24.35
C PRO A 534 7.09 10.63 -23.87
N GLU A 535 7.25 11.81 -24.46
CA GLU A 535 8.27 12.77 -24.07
C GLU A 535 8.04 13.30 -22.65
N PHE A 536 6.78 13.49 -22.25
CA PHE A 536 6.46 13.90 -20.89
C PHE A 536 6.70 12.78 -19.88
N GLN A 537 6.38 11.53 -20.23
CA GLN A 537 6.75 10.36 -19.41
C GLN A 537 8.26 10.24 -19.21
N GLN A 538 9.05 10.46 -20.27
CA GLN A 538 10.51 10.49 -20.17
C GLN A 538 10.99 11.65 -19.28
N ILE A 539 10.39 12.84 -19.40
CA ILE A 539 10.68 13.99 -18.52
C ILE A 539 10.42 13.63 -17.06
N LEU A 540 9.29 12.99 -16.73
CA LEU A 540 8.96 12.59 -15.35
C LEU A 540 9.99 11.59 -14.79
N SER A 541 10.39 10.61 -15.59
CA SER A 541 11.44 9.66 -15.20
C SER A 541 12.81 10.30 -15.06
N ASN A 542 13.17 11.26 -15.91
CA ASN A 542 14.44 11.98 -15.76
C ASN A 542 14.40 12.93 -14.56
N ALA A 543 13.23 13.54 -14.30
CA ALA A 543 13.00 14.45 -13.18
C ALA A 543 13.13 13.74 -11.85
N ILE A 544 12.50 12.58 -11.65
CA ILE A 544 12.59 11.84 -10.39
C ILE A 544 14.03 11.41 -10.09
N ASN A 545 14.77 10.95 -11.11
CA ASN A 545 16.19 10.61 -11.00
C ASN A 545 17.05 11.81 -10.64
N TRP A 546 16.70 13.00 -11.16
CA TRP A 546 17.42 14.24 -10.89
C TRP A 546 17.08 14.84 -9.54
N VAL A 547 15.81 14.80 -9.08
CA VAL A 547 15.45 15.41 -7.79
C VAL A 547 15.84 14.54 -6.62
N GLY A 548 15.67 13.22 -6.72
CA GLY A 548 15.77 12.36 -5.56
C GLY A 548 17.17 12.31 -4.99
N ARG A 549 17.32 12.12 -3.69
CA ARG A 549 18.62 12.05 -2.99
C ARG A 549 19.53 10.97 -3.58
N ASP A 550 20.79 11.30 -3.83
CA ASP A 550 21.77 10.30 -4.26
C ASP A 550 22.07 9.38 -3.05
N ASN A 551 22.15 8.07 -3.26
CA ASN A 551 22.54 7.11 -2.21
C ASN A 551 24.07 7.25 -2.03
N ASP A 552 24.52 8.14 -1.14
CA ASP A 552 25.94 8.28 -0.76
C ASP A 552 26.44 7.14 0.15
#